data_AF-A0A7X6XCW8-F1
#
_entry.id   AF-A0A7X6XCW8-F1
#
_cell.length_a   1.000
_cell.length_b   1.000
_cell.length_c   1.000
_cell.angle_alpha   90.00
_cell.angle_beta   90.00
_cell.angle_gamma   90.00
#
_symmetry.space_group_name_H-M   'P 1'
#
loop_
_entity.id
_entity.type
_entity.pdbx_description
1 polymer ?
#
loop_
_entity_poly.entity_id
_entity_poly.type
_entity_poly.pdbx_seq_one_letter_code
_entity_poly.pdbx_strand_id
1 'polypeptide(L)' 'MYSEASTNMKVFENREISWLKFNERVLNQSLDLKTPLLERLKFLSIYGSNLDEFFRVRVGALLDQSLLE' A
#
# COMPACT_ATOMS: atom_id res chain seq x y z
N MET A 1 -14.68 28.81 28.67
CA MET A 1 -13.76 29.37 27.67
C MET A 1 -12.52 28.49 27.54
N TYR A 2 -12.71 27.23 27.12
CA TYR A 2 -11.70 26.37 26.48
C TYR A 2 -12.49 25.38 25.63
N SER A 3 -13.08 25.90 24.56
CA SER A 3 -13.59 25.10 23.45
C SER A 3 -12.45 24.90 22.44
N GLU A 4 -12.51 23.80 21.70
CA GLU A 4 -11.78 23.55 20.43
C GLU A 4 -10.38 22.92 20.48
N ALA A 5 -10.18 21.87 21.29
CA ALA A 5 -8.99 21.01 21.15
C ALA A 5 -9.34 19.54 20.82
N SER A 6 -10.35 19.29 19.99
CA SER A 6 -10.71 17.90 19.62
C SER A 6 -11.05 17.70 18.13
N THR A 7 -10.79 18.69 17.29
CA THR A 7 -11.19 18.65 15.88
C THR A 7 -9.93 18.73 15.00
N ASN A 8 -9.59 17.61 14.33
CA ASN A 8 -8.65 17.46 13.19
C ASN A 8 -7.44 16.52 13.31
N MET A 9 -7.35 15.62 14.29
CA MET A 9 -6.41 14.48 14.20
C MET A 9 -7.05 13.30 13.43
N LYS A 10 -7.66 13.56 12.28
CA LYS A 10 -8.40 12.53 11.54
C LYS A 10 -8.41 12.80 10.03
N VAL A 11 -7.26 12.97 9.38
CA VAL A 11 -7.29 13.30 7.94
C VAL A 11 -6.27 12.58 7.05
N PHE A 12 -5.18 12.00 7.56
CA PHE A 12 -4.19 11.35 6.67
C PHE A 12 -3.80 9.95 7.16
N GLU A 13 -3.96 8.96 6.29
CA GLU A 13 -3.47 7.61 6.49
C GLU A 13 -1.97 7.54 6.17
N ASN A 14 -1.24 6.65 6.86
CA ASN A 14 0.17 6.41 6.58
C ASN A 14 0.36 6.06 5.08
N ARG A 15 1.35 6.68 4.45
CA ARG A 15 1.63 6.54 3.01
C ARG A 15 1.89 5.09 2.60
N GLU A 16 2.63 4.35 3.41
CA GLU A 16 3.02 2.98 3.11
C GLU A 16 1.82 2.04 3.25
N ILE A 17 0.96 2.28 4.25
CA ILE A 17 -0.33 1.58 4.37
C ILE A 17 -1.24 1.88 3.17
N SER A 18 -1.30 3.14 2.74
CA SER A 18 -2.08 3.54 1.56
C SER A 18 -1.57 2.85 0.29
N TRP A 19 -0.24 2.69 0.16
CA TRP A 19 0.38 1.97 -0.94
C TRP A 19 0.06 0.47 -0.90
N LEU A 20 0.12 -0.18 0.27
CA LEU A 20 -0.25 -1.59 0.42
C LEU A 20 -1.72 -1.84 0.08
N LYS A 21 -2.63 -0.97 0.51
CA LYS A 21 -4.06 -1.04 0.12
C LYS A 21 -4.26 -0.88 -1.38
N PHE A 22 -3.43 -0.07 -2.04
CA PHE A 22 -3.44 0.00 -3.49
C PHE A 22 -3.02 -1.34 -4.11
N ASN A 23 -1.94 -1.94 -3.64
CA ASN A 23 -1.47 -3.22 -4.19
C ASN A 23 -2.44 -4.38 -3.88
N GLU A 24 -3.15 -4.33 -2.76
CA GLU A 24 -4.25 -5.25 -2.45
C GLU A 24 -5.37 -5.18 -3.50
N ARG A 25 -5.73 -3.97 -3.95
CA ARG A 25 -6.72 -3.83 -5.03
C ARG A 25 -6.23 -4.42 -6.35
N VAL A 26 -4.92 -4.35 -6.63
CA VAL A 26 -4.31 -5.01 -7.80
C VAL A 26 -4.43 -6.53 -7.66
N LEU A 27 -4.11 -7.09 -6.49
CA LEU A 27 -4.27 -8.53 -6.23
C LEU A 27 -5.72 -8.98 -6.41
N ASN A 28 -6.69 -8.19 -5.94
CA ASN A 28 -8.11 -8.52 -6.07
C ASN A 28 -8.54 -8.67 -7.54
N GLN A 29 -7.96 -7.91 -8.48
CA GLN A 29 -8.24 -8.10 -9.90
C GLN A 29 -7.76 -9.44 -10.45
N SER A 30 -6.69 -10.01 -9.89
CA SER A 30 -6.20 -11.35 -10.24
C SER A 30 -7.06 -12.49 -9.70
N LEU A 31 -7.83 -12.24 -8.64
CA LEU A 31 -8.68 -13.23 -7.98
C LEU A 31 -10.14 -13.20 -8.50
N ASP A 32 -10.56 -12.12 -9.16
CA ASP A 32 -11.91 -12.01 -9.69
C ASP A 32 -12.13 -12.96 -10.88
N LEU A 33 -13.11 -13.86 -10.76
CA LEU A 33 -13.51 -14.79 -11.81
C LEU A 33 -14.17 -14.11 -13.02
N LYS A 34 -14.62 -12.86 -12.88
CA LYS A 34 -15.13 -12.04 -13.99
C LYS A 34 -14.01 -11.48 -14.86
N THR A 35 -12.78 -11.41 -14.35
CA THR A 35 -11.60 -10.99 -15.12
C THR A 35 -11.15 -12.16 -16.02
N PRO A 36 -10.92 -11.93 -17.33
CA PRO A 36 -10.40 -12.95 -18.22
C PRO A 36 -9.10 -13.59 -17.70
N LEU A 37 -8.94 -14.90 -17.91
CA LEU A 37 -7.85 -15.69 -17.32
C LEU A 37 -6.46 -15.07 -17.51
N LEU A 38 -6.16 -14.59 -18.72
CA LEU A 38 -4.85 -13.98 -19.02
C LEU A 38 -4.67 -12.62 -18.34
N GLU A 39 -5.74 -11.82 -18.22
CA GLU A 39 -5.68 -10.55 -17.50
C GLU A 39 -5.45 -10.78 -16.00
N ARG A 40 -6.00 -11.85 -15.41
CA ARG A 40 -5.70 -12.22 -14.02
C ARG A 40 -4.22 -12.55 -13.82
N LEU A 41 -3.61 -13.30 -14.74
CA LEU A 41 -2.17 -13.60 -14.69
C LEU A 41 -1.34 -12.32 -14.81
N LYS A 42 -1.77 -11.38 -15.64
CA LYS A 42 -1.14 -10.06 -15.76
C LYS A 42 -1.25 -9.27 -14.44
N PHE A 43 -2.42 -9.21 -13.81
CA PHE A 43 -2.59 -8.57 -12.51
C PHE A 43 -1.75 -9.23 -11.41
N LEU A 44 -1.62 -10.56 -11.42
CA LEU A 44 -0.76 -11.28 -10.48
C LEU A 44 0.72 -10.91 -10.67
N SER A 45 1.17 -10.83 -11.93
CA SER A 45 2.54 -10.39 -12.26
C SER A 45 2.81 -8.93 -11.84
N ILE A 46 1.83 -8.04 -12.06
CA ILE A 46 1.90 -6.64 -11.62
C ILE A 46 1.97 -6.56 -10.09
N TYR A 47 1.11 -7.30 -9.37
CA TYR A 47 1.13 -7.36 -7.91
C TYR A 47 2.49 -7.77 -7.36
N GLY A 48 3.11 -8.82 -7.93
CA GLY A 48 4.44 -9.28 -7.54
C GLY A 48 5.53 -8.24 -7.80
N SER A 49 5.54 -7.64 -9.00
CA SER A 49 6.50 -6.61 -9.37
C SER A 49 6.41 -5.37 -8.47
N ASN A 50 5.18 -4.94 -8.16
CA ASN A 50 4.94 -3.84 -7.23
C ASN A 50 5.46 -4.18 -5.83
N LEU A 51 5.16 -5.39 -5.33
CA LEU A 51 5.55 -5.81 -3.99
C LEU A 51 7.08 -5.83 -3.84
N ASP A 52 7.79 -6.35 -4.85
CA ASP A 52 9.24 -6.33 -4.91
C ASP A 52 9.81 -4.91 -4.84
N GLU A 53 9.21 -3.96 -5.56
CA GLU A 53 9.60 -2.54 -5.48
C GLU A 53 9.34 -1.95 -4.09
N PHE A 54 8.21 -2.26 -3.48
CA PHE A 54 7.90 -1.81 -2.12
C PHE A 54 8.94 -2.27 -1.11
N PHE A 55 9.36 -3.55 -1.15
CA PHE A 55 10.40 -4.03 -0.25
C PHE A 55 11.76 -3.39 -0.54
N ARG A 56 12.16 -3.30 -1.82
CA ARG A 56 13.46 -2.71 -2.17
C ARG A 56 13.56 -1.23 -1.79
N VAL A 57 12.50 -0.45 -1.98
CA VAL A 57 12.56 1.01 -1.82
C VAL A 57 12.00 1.45 -0.47
N ARG A 58 10.81 0.99 -0.09
CA ARG A 58 10.10 1.52 1.09
C ARG A 58 10.55 0.86 2.37
N VAL A 59 10.62 -0.47 2.41
CA VAL A 59 11.10 -1.18 3.61
C VAL A 59 12.57 -0.86 3.87
N GLY A 60 13.41 -0.81 2.82
CA GLY A 60 14.80 -0.35 2.95
C GLY A 60 14.92 1.03 3.60
N ALA A 61 14.18 2.02 3.09
CA ALA A 61 14.21 3.38 3.64
C ALA A 61 13.70 3.46 5.10
N LEU A 62 12.67 2.70 5.46
CA LEU A 62 12.16 2.64 6.83
C LEU A 62 13.16 2.00 7.81
N LEU A 63 13.85 0.94 7.36
CA LEU A 63 14.91 0.30 8.15
C LEU A 63 16.06 1.27 8.38
N ASP A 64 16.54 1.95 7.33
CA ASP A 64 17.59 2.96 7.46
C ASP A 64 17.18 4.07 8.44
N GLN A 65 15.93 4.53 8.40
CA GLN A 65 15.42 5.51 9.35
C GLN A 65 15.42 4.97 10.80
N SER A 66 15.00 3.73 11.00
CA SER A 66 14.98 3.11 12.34
C SER A 66 16.36 2.84 12.93
N LEU A 67 17.39 2.73 12.09
CA LEU A 67 18.79 2.55 12.53
C LEU A 67 19.46 3.86 12.95
N LEU A 68 18.82 5.01 12.65
CA LEU A 68 19.28 6.35 13.04
C LEU A 68 18.68 6.82 14.39
N GLU A 69 17.76 6.04 14.97
CA GLU A 69 17.18 6.25 16.30
C GLU A 69 17.88 5.39 17.37
#